data_AF-A0A0M4CRI7-F1
#
_entry.id   AF-A0A0M4CRI7-F1
#
_cell.length_a   1.000
_cell.length_b   1.000
_cell.length_c   1.000
_cell.angle_alpha   90.00
_cell.angle_beta   90.00
_cell.angle_gamma   90.00
#
_symmetry.space_group_name_H-M   'P 1'
#
loop_
_entity.id
_entity.type
_entity.pdbx_description
1 polymer ?
#
loop_
_entity_poly.entity_id
_entity_poly.type
_entity_poly.pdbx_seq_one_letter_code
_entity_poly.pdbx_strand_id
1 'polypeptide(L)' 'MARQHPEEPTLVERTLAEVKAMGKQGADHPSTRPVLAGAVIGAIAGGLLPAVSWPVGLFAGAAITLLGRVKR' A
#
# COMPACT_ATOMS: atom_id res chain seq x y z
N MET A 1 -10.48 -25.53 5.36
CA MET A 1 -9.95 -24.59 6.37
C MET A 1 -11.13 -23.78 6.91
N ALA A 2 -11.70 -24.17 8.05
CA ALA A 2 -12.64 -23.31 8.77
C ALA A 2 -11.83 -22.14 9.38
N ARG A 3 -12.31 -20.89 9.24
CA ARG A 3 -11.61 -19.71 9.77
C ARG A 3 -11.59 -19.75 11.29
N GLN A 4 -10.43 -19.50 11.90
CA GLN A 4 -10.25 -19.53 13.36
C GLN A 4 -10.90 -18.33 14.07
N HIS A 5 -11.10 -17.20 13.38
CA HIS A 5 -11.78 -16.01 13.88
C HIS A 5 -12.67 -15.40 12.77
N PRO A 6 -13.94 -15.80 12.65
CA PRO A 6 -14.85 -15.28 11.61
C PRO A 6 -15.24 -13.81 11.79
N GLU A 7 -15.09 -13.24 12.99
CA GLU A 7 -15.41 -11.84 13.28
C GLU A 7 -14.28 -10.85 13.02
N GLU A 8 -13.02 -11.30 12.97
CA GLU A 8 -11.89 -10.40 12.72
C GLU A 8 -11.65 -10.22 11.22
N PRO A 9 -11.70 -8.97 10.71
CA PRO A 9 -11.43 -8.73 9.30
C PRO A 9 -9.98 -9.11 8.99
N THR A 10 -9.82 -9.91 7.94
CA THR A 10 -8.53 -10.39 7.46
C THR A 10 -7.65 -9.23 6.98
N LEU A 11 -6.34 -9.44 6.88
CA LEU A 11 -5.43 -8.44 6.31
C LEU A 11 -5.86 -8.00 4.91
N VAL A 12 -6.39 -8.91 4.10
CA VAL A 12 -6.89 -8.60 2.75
C VAL A 12 -8.09 -7.67 2.83
N GLU A 13 -9.06 -7.98 3.69
CA GLU A 13 -10.27 -7.16 3.86
C GLU A 13 -9.93 -5.77 4.41
N ARG A 14 -9.03 -5.67 5.40
CA ARG A 14 -8.55 -4.39 5.92
C ARG A 14 -7.82 -3.59 4.84
N THR A 15 -6.99 -4.24 4.03
CA THR A 15 -6.28 -3.58 2.92
C THR A 15 -7.26 -3.06 1.87
N LEU A 16 -8.24 -3.87 1.48
CA LEU A 16 -9.27 -3.45 0.52
C LEU A 16 -10.13 -2.30 1.05
N ALA A 17 -10.50 -2.33 2.34
CA ALA A 17 -11.23 -1.25 2.97
C ALA A 17 -10.42 0.07 2.96
N GLU A 18 -9.13 0.00 3.31
CA GLU A 18 -8.23 1.15 3.32
C GLU A 18 -8.03 1.73 1.91
N VAL A 19 -7.77 0.88 0.91
CA VAL A 19 -7.62 1.31 -0.48
C VAL A 19 -8.91 1.95 -1.01
N LYS A 20 -10.07 1.39 -0.66
CA LYS A 20 -11.37 1.96 -1.03
C LYS A 20 -11.61 3.31 -0.33
N ALA A 21 -11.20 3.46 0.92
CA ALA A 21 -11.29 4.72 1.65
C ALA A 21 -10.36 5.79 1.04
N MET A 22 -9.12 5.42 0.71
CA MET A 22 -8.19 6.26 -0.03
C MET A 22 -8.74 6.68 -1.39
N GLY A 23 -9.36 5.76 -2.14
CA GLY A 23 -9.98 6.07 -3.43
C GLY A 23 -11.16 7.05 -3.31
N LYS A 24 -11.93 6.98 -2.21
CA LYS A 24 -13.05 7.89 -1.94
C LYS A 24 -12.61 9.27 -1.46
N GLN A 25 -11.64 9.32 -0.53
CA GLN A 25 -11.19 10.56 0.11
C GLN A 25 -9.99 11.20 -0.62
N GLY A 26 -9.38 10.49 -1.57
CA GLY A 26 -8.23 10.98 -2.32
C GLY A 26 -7.07 11.41 -1.41
N ALA A 27 -6.50 12.58 -1.70
CA ALA A 27 -5.36 13.15 -0.98
C ALA A 27 -5.68 13.59 0.46
N ASP A 28 -6.96 13.67 0.82
CA ASP A 28 -7.40 14.00 2.18
C ASP A 28 -7.37 12.79 3.11
N HIS A 29 -7.27 11.57 2.56
CA HIS A 29 -7.09 10.37 3.38
C HIS A 29 -5.72 10.40 4.07
N PRO A 30 -5.64 10.13 5.39
CA PRO A 30 -4.38 10.19 6.14
C PRO A 30 -3.32 9.18 5.64
N SER A 31 -3.76 8.11 4.99
CA SER A 31 -2.85 7.10 4.40
C SER A 31 -2.46 7.37 2.95
N THR A 32 -3.10 8.31 2.24
CA THR A 32 -2.74 8.59 0.83
C THR A 32 -1.37 9.26 0.71
N ARG A 33 -1.07 10.28 1.52
CA ARG A 33 0.22 10.99 1.45
C ARG A 33 1.42 10.07 1.76
N PRO A 34 1.39 9.23 2.82
CA PRO A 34 2.46 8.27 3.07
C PRO A 34 2.63 7.25 1.93
N VAL A 35 1.53 6.76 1.35
CA VAL A 35 1.57 5.78 0.25
C VAL A 35 2.20 6.41 -1.00
N LEU A 36 1.83 7.64 -1.33
CA LEU A 36 2.45 8.39 -2.43
C LEU A 36 3.93 8.67 -2.18
N ALA A 37 4.32 9.07 -0.97
CA ALA A 37 5.73 9.26 -0.63
C ALA A 37 6.52 7.96 -0.77
N GLY A 38 5.98 6.84 -0.28
CA GLY A 38 6.54 5.51 -0.49
C GLY A 38 6.68 5.17 -1.96
N ALA A 39 5.65 5.46 -2.76
CA ALA A 39 5.67 5.25 -4.21
C ALA A 39 6.78 6.05 -4.91
N VAL A 40 6.94 7.32 -4.57
CA VAL A 40 7.99 8.18 -5.16
C VAL A 40 9.38 7.68 -4.78
N ILE A 41 9.62 7.40 -3.51
CA ILE A 41 10.91 6.86 -3.03
C ILE A 41 11.20 5.52 -3.72
N GLY A 42 10.19 4.65 -3.80
CA GLY A 42 10.29 3.37 -4.48
C GLY A 42 10.60 3.54 -5.97
N ALA A 43 9.96 4.48 -6.66
CA ALA A 43 10.18 4.74 -8.08
C ALA A 43 11.62 5.19 -8.36
N ILE A 44 12.16 6.08 -7.51
CA ILE A 44 13.55 6.54 -7.61
C ILE A 44 14.50 5.36 -7.37
N ALA A 45 14.30 4.61 -6.28
CA ALA A 45 15.13 3.44 -5.97
C ALA A 45 15.07 2.38 -7.08
N GLY A 46 13.88 2.11 -7.62
CA GLY A 46 13.68 1.23 -8.76
C GLY A 46 14.40 1.74 -10.00
N GLY A 47 14.25 3.01 -10.36
CA GLY A 47 14.91 3.59 -11.53
C GLY A 47 16.45 3.57 -11.47
N LEU A 48 17.03 3.51 -10.27
CA LEU A 48 18.47 3.36 -10.08
C LEU A 48 18.96 1.92 -10.25
N LEU A 49 18.08 0.92 -10.15
CA LEU A 49 18.45 -0.48 -10.27
C LEU A 49 18.44 -0.90 -11.75
N PRO A 50 19.55 -1.43 -12.30
CA PRO A 50 19.60 -1.82 -13.72
C PRO A 50 18.72 -3.03 -14.07
N ALA A 51 18.28 -3.81 -13.07
CA ALA A 51 17.43 -4.98 -13.25
C ALA A 51 15.93 -4.72 -13.03
N VAL A 52 15.58 -3.57 -12.42
CA VAL A 52 14.21 -3.25 -12.00
C VAL A 52 13.89 -1.87 -12.51
N SER A 53 12.75 -1.68 -13.17
CA SER A 53 12.39 -0.37 -13.71
C SER A 53 11.65 0.50 -12.69
N TRP A 54 11.66 1.81 -12.91
CA TRP A 54 10.97 2.79 -12.05
C TRP A 54 9.48 2.47 -11.77
N PRO A 55 8.67 1.89 -12.69
CA PRO A 55 7.28 1.55 -12.37
C PRO A 55 7.20 0.44 -11.30
N VAL A 56 8.09 -0.55 -11.37
CA VAL A 56 8.12 -1.64 -10.38
C VAL A 56 8.47 -1.08 -9.00
N GLY A 57 9.47 -0.20 -8.94
CA GLY A 57 9.82 0.52 -7.73
C GLY A 57 8.65 1.33 -7.15
N LEU A 58 7.89 2.01 -8.01
CA LEU A 58 6.71 2.79 -7.62
C LEU A 58 5.67 1.91 -6.93
N PHE A 59 5.26 0.82 -7.57
CA PHE A 59 4.25 -0.07 -7.02
C PHE A 59 4.73 -0.76 -5.74
N ALA A 60 5.99 -1.19 -5.67
CA ALA A 60 6.56 -1.79 -4.48
C ALA A 60 6.59 -0.80 -3.31
N GLY A 61 7.02 0.45 -3.55
CA GLY A 61 7.04 1.51 -2.55
C GLY A 61 5.65 1.85 -2.01
N ALA A 62 4.66 1.97 -2.90
CA ALA A 62 3.25 2.16 -2.52
C ALA A 62 2.70 0.97 -1.70
N ALA A 63 2.98 -0.26 -2.13
CA ALA A 63 2.48 -1.46 -1.47
C ALA A 63 3.08 -1.65 -0.07
N ILE A 64 4.39 -1.45 0.09
CA ILE A 64 5.08 -1.59 1.39
C ILE A 64 4.53 -0.58 2.40
N THR A 65 4.38 0.68 1.99
CA THR A 65 3.85 1.73 2.86
C THR A 65 2.38 1.49 3.21
N LEU A 66 1.55 1.10 2.24
CA LEU A 66 0.14 0.74 2.49
C LEU A 66 0.02 -0.42 3.47
N LEU A 67 0.77 -1.51 3.28
CA LEU A 67 0.72 -2.67 4.17
C LEU A 67 1.19 -2.33 5.59
N GLY A 68 2.17 -1.43 5.74
CA GLY A 68 2.59 -0.91 7.04
C GLY A 68 1.49 -0.11 7.75
N ARG A 69 0.58 0.53 7.01
CA ARG A 69 -0.57 1.26 7.57
C ARG A 69 -1.70 0.32 7.98
N VAL A 70 -1.99 -0.69 7.15
CA VAL A 70 -3.07 -1.65 7.41
C VAL A 70 -2.76 -2.60 8.57
N LYS A 71 -1.48 -2.93 8.76
CA LYS A 71 -1.02 -3.81 9.85
C LYS A 71 -0.91 -3.10 11.21
N ARG A 72 -0.92 -1.77 11.23
CA ARG A 72 -0.81 -0.98 12.46
C ARG A 72 -2.16 -0.87 13.16
#